data_AF-A0A970PW63-F1
#
_entry.id   AF-A0A970PW63-F1
#
_cell.length_a   1.000
_cell.length_b   1.000
_cell.length_c   1.000
_cell.angle_alpha   90.00
_cell.angle_beta   90.00
_cell.angle_gamma   90.00
#
_symmetry.space_group_name_H-M   'P 1'
#
loop_
_entity.id
_entity.type
_entity.pdbx_description
1 polymer ?
#
loop_
_entity_poly.entity_id
_entity_poly.type
_entity_poly.pdbx_seq_one_letter_code
_entity_poly.pdbx_strand_id
1 'polypeptide(L)'
;MKRNLSIIFKIIIIFTTFSSQIRLEAKEELEFGGIKCGTLLPKEKQKEKCDKIQFKDSLSFQAKFVSESGRFILHYDTTGADAVPREDLNKNGIPDYIDSASHFFDMAYRLYVDTIGYPSPIKEKIISDEDRYKVYIMDIGNGEGAMYGVTFTASRVNVQSVFPRYYSH
;
A
#
# COMPACT_ATOMS: atom_id res chain seq x y z
N MET A 1 -41.40 -54.95 -12.76
CA MET A 1 -41.53 -53.54 -13.21
C MET A 1 -41.52 -52.48 -12.08
N LYS A 2 -41.23 -52.82 -10.80
CA LYS A 2 -41.20 -51.85 -9.68
C LYS A 2 -39.81 -51.28 -9.32
N ARG A 3 -38.71 -51.94 -9.72
CA ARG A 3 -37.33 -51.52 -9.39
C ARG A 3 -36.88 -50.24 -10.11
N ASN A 4 -37.31 -50.04 -11.36
CA ASN A 4 -36.88 -48.89 -12.15
C ASN A 4 -37.53 -47.58 -11.69
N LEU A 5 -38.75 -47.64 -11.15
CA LEU A 5 -39.47 -46.46 -10.67
C LEU A 5 -38.83 -45.86 -9.41
N SER A 6 -38.29 -46.70 -8.51
CA SER A 6 -37.60 -46.25 -7.29
C SER A 6 -36.25 -45.59 -7.59
N ILE A 7 -35.53 -46.07 -8.61
CA ILE A 7 -34.25 -45.50 -9.05
C ILE A 7 -34.48 -44.12 -9.68
N ILE A 8 -35.50 -43.98 -10.53
CA ILE A 8 -35.88 -42.71 -11.15
C ILE A 8 -36.28 -41.68 -10.08
N PHE A 9 -37.05 -42.10 -9.07
CA PHE A 9 -37.46 -41.21 -7.97
C PHE A 9 -36.27 -40.73 -7.12
N LYS A 10 -35.27 -41.61 -6.88
CA LYS A 10 -34.04 -41.23 -6.18
C LYS A 10 -33.18 -40.25 -6.99
N ILE A 11 -33.09 -40.42 -8.31
CA ILE A 11 -32.34 -39.51 -9.19
C ILE A 11 -33.00 -38.12 -9.22
N ILE A 12 -34.33 -38.05 -9.27
CA ILE A 12 -35.08 -36.77 -9.26
C ILE A 12 -34.88 -36.03 -7.93
N ILE A 13 -34.93 -36.72 -6.79
CA ILE A 13 -34.71 -36.10 -5.47
C ILE A 13 -33.27 -35.57 -5.32
N ILE A 14 -32.28 -36.28 -5.87
CA ILE A 14 -30.89 -35.80 -5.88
C ILE A 14 -30.74 -34.58 -6.79
N PHE A 15 -31.45 -34.52 -7.91
CA PHE A 15 -31.38 -33.38 -8.85
C PHE A 15 -32.02 -32.11 -8.28
N THR A 16 -33.11 -32.24 -7.51
CA THR A 16 -33.77 -31.08 -6.87
C THR A 16 -33.04 -30.56 -5.63
N THR A 17 -32.31 -31.42 -4.90
CA THR A 17 -31.43 -30.97 -3.82
C THR A 17 -30.13 -30.37 -4.36
N PHE A 18 -29.66 -30.80 -5.54
CA PHE A 18 -28.50 -30.20 -6.19
C PHE A 18 -28.81 -28.83 -6.80
N SER A 19 -30.02 -28.61 -7.35
CA SER A 19 -30.39 -27.29 -7.88
C SER A 19 -30.63 -26.24 -6.79
N SER A 20 -30.95 -26.66 -5.57
CA SER A 20 -31.21 -25.75 -4.43
C SER A 20 -29.95 -25.32 -3.67
N GLN A 21 -28.77 -25.83 -4.03
CA GLN A 21 -27.49 -25.37 -3.45
C GLN A 21 -26.72 -24.37 -4.32
N ILE A 22 -27.27 -23.93 -5.45
CA ILE A 22 -26.73 -22.75 -6.14
C ILE A 22 -27.21 -21.51 -5.38
N ARG A 23 -26.58 -21.27 -4.23
CA ARG A 23 -26.64 -19.98 -3.58
C ARG A 23 -25.83 -19.04 -4.48
N LEU A 24 -26.53 -18.27 -5.31
CA LEU A 24 -25.98 -17.09 -5.97
C LEU A 24 -25.58 -16.13 -4.84
N GLU A 25 -24.36 -16.32 -4.34
CA GLU A 25 -23.69 -15.33 -3.52
C GLU A 25 -23.34 -14.20 -4.48
N ALA A 26 -24.30 -13.29 -4.67
CA ALA A 26 -24.04 -12.01 -5.29
C ALA A 26 -23.03 -11.30 -4.38
N LYS A 27 -21.75 -11.53 -4.64
CA LYS A 27 -20.72 -10.58 -4.23
C LYS A 27 -21.08 -9.29 -4.96
N GLU A 28 -21.70 -8.38 -4.25
CA GLU A 28 -21.70 -6.97 -4.59
C GLU A 28 -20.24 -6.51 -4.46
N GLU A 29 -19.40 -6.96 -5.40
CA GLU A 29 -18.17 -6.27 -5.72
C GLU A 29 -18.62 -4.95 -6.32
N LEU A 30 -18.80 -3.95 -5.44
CA LEU A 30 -18.84 -2.56 -5.82
C LEU A 30 -17.66 -2.38 -6.77
N GLU A 31 -17.96 -2.24 -8.07
CA GLU A 31 -16.96 -2.20 -9.13
C GLU A 31 -16.00 -1.08 -8.75
N PHE A 32 -14.87 -1.47 -8.17
CA PHE A 32 -13.90 -0.54 -7.60
C PHE A 32 -13.01 -0.03 -8.73
N GLY A 33 -13.57 0.12 -9.93
CA GLY A 33 -12.98 0.77 -11.08
C GLY A 33 -12.98 2.28 -10.85
N GLY A 34 -12.11 2.76 -9.97
CA GLY A 34 -11.90 4.22 -9.84
C GLY A 34 -11.17 4.71 -8.60
N ILE A 35 -11.24 4.00 -7.48
CA ILE A 35 -10.59 4.48 -6.25
C ILE A 35 -9.12 4.06 -6.26
N LYS A 36 -8.29 5.03 -6.66
CA LYS A 36 -6.82 4.91 -6.69
C LYS A 36 -6.17 5.30 -5.36
N CYS A 37 -6.91 5.95 -4.46
CA CYS A 37 -6.47 6.18 -3.08
C CYS A 37 -6.76 4.92 -2.25
N GLY A 38 -5.72 4.13 -1.98
CA GLY A 38 -5.85 2.89 -1.23
C GLY A 38 -6.33 3.08 0.20
N THR A 39 -6.12 4.26 0.79
CA THR A 39 -6.63 4.61 2.14
C THR A 39 -8.15 4.57 2.23
N LEU A 40 -8.86 4.74 1.11
CA LEU A 40 -10.33 4.71 1.05
C LEU A 40 -10.90 3.29 0.88
N LEU A 41 -10.05 2.27 0.70
CA LEU A 41 -10.50 0.88 0.64
C LEU A 41 -10.99 0.38 2.01
N PRO A 42 -11.87 -0.62 2.06
CA PRO A 42 -12.09 -1.40 3.28
C PRO A 42 -10.77 -1.95 3.84
N LYS A 43 -10.61 -1.99 5.17
CA LYS A 43 -9.36 -2.37 5.83
C LYS A 43 -8.86 -3.75 5.43
N GLU A 44 -9.78 -4.68 5.18
CA GLU A 44 -9.49 -6.04 4.73
C GLU A 44 -8.80 -6.03 3.36
N LYS A 45 -9.32 -5.20 2.43
CA LYS A 45 -8.74 -5.02 1.09
C LYS A 45 -7.43 -4.25 1.13
N GLN A 46 -7.28 -3.28 2.05
CA GLN A 46 -6.01 -2.59 2.24
C GLN A 46 -4.92 -3.56 2.71
N LYS A 47 -5.24 -4.43 3.68
CA LYS A 47 -4.33 -5.44 4.21
C LYS A 47 -3.91 -6.45 3.15
N GLU A 48 -4.86 -7.04 2.41
CA GLU A 48 -4.54 -8.01 1.34
C GLU A 48 -3.61 -7.41 0.28
N LYS A 49 -3.87 -6.16 -0.15
CA LYS A 49 -3.00 -5.49 -1.12
C LYS A 49 -1.63 -5.14 -0.55
N CYS A 50 -1.54 -4.83 0.74
CA CYS A 50 -0.25 -4.48 1.34
C CYS A 50 0.58 -5.68 1.71
N ASP A 51 -0.06 -6.79 2.09
CA ASP A 51 0.61 -8.07 2.16
C ASP A 51 1.19 -8.40 0.77
N LYS A 52 0.45 -8.21 -0.34
CA LYS A 52 0.98 -8.39 -1.71
C LYS A 52 2.16 -7.47 -2.05
N ILE A 53 2.13 -6.20 -1.62
CA ILE A 53 3.23 -5.24 -1.83
C ILE A 53 4.45 -5.64 -0.99
N GLN A 54 4.23 -6.03 0.26
CA GLN A 54 5.27 -6.40 1.22
C GLN A 54 5.89 -7.78 0.94
N PHE A 55 5.13 -8.71 0.36
CA PHE A 55 5.56 -10.04 -0.09
C PHE A 55 6.01 -10.07 -1.56
N LYS A 56 6.24 -8.92 -2.20
CA LYS A 56 6.83 -8.91 -3.54
C LYS A 56 8.29 -9.38 -3.41
N ASP A 57 8.52 -10.68 -3.60
CA ASP A 57 9.81 -11.37 -3.50
C ASP A 57 10.93 -10.80 -4.40
N SER A 58 10.62 -9.80 -5.26
CA SER A 58 11.58 -9.08 -6.12
C SER A 58 12.28 -7.90 -5.44
N LEU A 59 11.89 -7.50 -4.23
CA LEU A 59 12.44 -6.32 -3.56
C LEU A 59 13.82 -6.63 -2.97
N SER A 60 14.87 -6.36 -3.74
CA SER A 60 16.25 -6.50 -3.27
C SER A 60 16.81 -5.23 -2.63
N PHE A 61 16.27 -4.06 -3.00
CA PHE A 61 16.80 -2.74 -2.64
C PHE A 61 18.33 -2.66 -2.73
N GLN A 62 18.84 -2.91 -3.94
CA GLN A 62 20.28 -3.02 -4.25
C GLN A 62 21.09 -1.79 -3.84
N ALA A 63 20.46 -0.62 -3.86
CA ALA A 63 21.09 0.66 -3.56
C ALA A 63 20.34 1.41 -2.47
N LYS A 64 21.09 2.28 -1.78
CA LYS A 64 20.53 3.21 -0.79
C LYS A 64 21.17 4.59 -0.92
N PHE A 65 20.38 5.62 -0.69
CA PHE A 65 20.81 7.02 -0.71
C PHE A 65 20.30 7.76 0.52
N VAL A 66 21.16 8.54 1.17
CA VAL A 66 20.80 9.33 2.35
C VAL A 66 20.50 10.76 1.90
N SER A 67 19.39 11.32 2.35
CA SER A 67 19.03 12.69 1.99
C SER A 67 20.05 13.72 2.51
N GLU A 68 20.11 14.89 1.88
CA GLU A 68 21.07 15.94 2.23
C GLU A 68 20.93 16.35 3.70
N SER A 69 19.69 16.37 4.20
CA SER A 69 19.45 16.67 5.61
C SER A 69 19.78 15.54 6.58
N GLY A 70 20.08 14.35 6.07
CA GLY A 70 20.34 13.14 6.84
C GLY A 70 19.08 12.52 7.46
N ARG A 71 17.89 13.05 7.22
CA ARG A 71 16.68 12.54 7.89
C ARG A 71 16.12 11.28 7.25
N PHE A 72 16.32 11.14 5.93
CA PHE A 72 15.73 10.06 5.15
C PHE A 72 16.81 9.14 4.58
N ILE A 73 16.49 7.86 4.50
CA ILE A 73 17.26 6.88 3.74
C ILE A 73 16.33 6.23 2.71
N LEU A 74 16.66 6.41 1.44
CA LEU A 74 15.91 5.93 0.29
C LEU A 74 16.54 4.62 -0.16
N HIS A 75 15.75 3.55 -0.17
CA HIS A 75 16.09 2.23 -0.65
C HIS A 75 15.43 1.99 -2.01
N TYR A 76 16.21 1.56 -2.99
CA TYR A 76 15.74 1.41 -4.37
C TYR A 76 16.53 0.34 -5.13
N ASP A 77 15.93 -0.16 -6.20
CA ASP A 77 16.57 -1.07 -7.15
C ASP A 77 17.00 -0.33 -8.42
N THR A 78 18.11 -0.75 -9.01
CA THR A 78 18.64 -0.19 -10.29
C THR A 78 18.42 -1.15 -11.45
N THR A 79 17.97 -2.36 -11.15
CA THR A 79 17.70 -3.45 -12.09
C THR A 79 16.47 -4.24 -11.63
N GLY A 80 15.81 -4.93 -12.57
CA GLY A 80 14.58 -5.67 -12.28
C GLY A 80 13.29 -4.88 -12.54
N ALA A 81 12.16 -5.46 -12.14
CA ALA A 81 10.83 -4.91 -12.39
C ALA A 81 10.50 -3.67 -11.53
N ASP A 82 11.16 -3.54 -10.38
CA ASP A 82 11.00 -2.43 -9.44
C ASP A 82 12.08 -1.35 -9.61
N ALA A 83 12.89 -1.44 -10.67
CA ALA A 83 14.01 -0.54 -10.89
C ALA A 83 13.53 0.89 -11.13
N VAL A 84 14.18 1.85 -10.48
CA VAL A 84 14.00 3.26 -10.82
C VAL A 84 14.55 3.56 -12.22
N PRO A 85 14.04 4.61 -12.89
CA PRO A 85 14.62 5.10 -14.14
C PRO A 85 16.12 5.36 -13.96
N ARG A 86 16.95 5.01 -14.97
CA ARG A 86 18.42 5.01 -14.86
C ARG A 86 19.09 6.34 -15.21
N GLU A 87 18.30 7.33 -15.59
CA GLU A 87 18.76 8.65 -15.98
C GLU A 87 19.56 9.27 -14.83
N ASP A 88 20.77 9.71 -15.15
CA ASP A 88 21.68 10.43 -14.28
C ASP A 88 22.34 11.51 -15.15
N LEU A 89 21.59 12.59 -15.38
CA LEU A 89 22.01 13.67 -16.28
C LEU A 89 23.17 14.48 -15.71
N ASN A 90 23.22 14.58 -14.38
CA ASN A 90 24.27 15.32 -13.67
C ASN A 90 25.55 14.48 -13.45
N LYS A 91 25.49 13.17 -13.71
CA LYS A 91 26.59 12.19 -13.63
C LYS A 91 27.18 12.04 -12.24
N ASN A 92 26.36 12.15 -11.20
CA ASN A 92 26.77 11.97 -9.80
C ASN A 92 26.74 10.49 -9.35
N GLY A 93 26.31 9.57 -10.22
CA GLY A 93 26.18 8.14 -9.93
C GLY A 93 24.87 7.77 -9.23
N ILE A 94 23.96 8.72 -9.06
CA ILE A 94 22.64 8.56 -8.46
C ILE A 94 21.59 8.85 -9.53
N PRO A 95 20.55 8.01 -9.68
CA PRO A 95 19.50 8.32 -10.63
C PRO A 95 18.77 9.63 -10.28
N ASP A 96 18.46 10.46 -11.27
CA ASP A 96 17.82 11.77 -11.11
C ASP A 96 16.48 11.69 -10.36
N TYR A 97 15.77 10.56 -10.51
CA TYR A 97 14.55 10.27 -9.76
C TYR A 97 14.79 10.22 -8.24
N ILE A 98 15.90 9.60 -7.81
CA ILE A 98 16.29 9.49 -6.41
C ILE A 98 16.76 10.84 -5.86
N ASP A 99 17.53 11.60 -6.64
CA ASP A 99 17.94 12.96 -6.28
C ASP A 99 16.71 13.85 -6.02
N SER A 100 15.76 13.84 -6.95
CA SER A 100 14.52 14.62 -6.84
C SER A 100 13.66 14.17 -5.67
N ALA A 101 13.44 12.86 -5.51
CA ALA A 101 12.65 12.31 -4.41
C ALA A 101 13.25 12.71 -3.05
N SER A 102 14.56 12.54 -2.88
CA SER A 102 15.30 12.92 -1.68
C SER A 102 15.10 14.41 -1.34
N HIS A 103 15.28 15.28 -2.34
CA HIS A 103 15.07 16.73 -2.17
C HIS A 103 13.65 17.06 -1.68
N PHE A 104 12.63 16.45 -2.29
CA PHE A 104 11.25 16.72 -1.91
C PHE A 104 10.88 16.17 -0.53
N PHE A 105 11.47 15.06 -0.08
CA PHE A 105 11.29 14.59 1.30
C PHE A 105 11.85 15.58 2.32
N ASP A 106 13.06 16.08 2.11
CA ASP A 106 13.66 17.10 2.96
C ASP A 106 12.84 18.39 2.96
N MET A 107 12.35 18.81 1.79
CA MET A 107 11.48 19.99 1.65
C MET A 107 10.16 19.83 2.41
N ALA A 108 9.51 18.67 2.30
CA ALA A 108 8.26 18.39 2.99
C ALA A 108 8.45 18.38 4.52
N TYR A 109 9.53 17.77 5.01
CA TYR A 109 9.86 17.79 6.44
C TYR A 109 10.09 19.23 6.93
N ARG A 110 10.90 20.01 6.21
CA ARG A 110 11.17 21.41 6.57
C ARG A 110 9.89 22.24 6.65
N LEU A 111 8.97 22.03 5.71
CA LEU A 111 7.69 22.75 5.71
C LEU A 111 6.80 22.32 6.87
N TYR A 112 6.49 21.04 6.99
CA TYR A 112 5.49 20.58 7.94
C TYR A 112 6.00 20.52 9.38
N VAL A 113 7.25 20.12 9.58
CA VAL A 113 7.83 19.98 10.92
C VAL A 113 8.51 21.28 11.34
N ASP A 114 9.51 21.74 10.59
CA ASP A 114 10.33 22.87 11.04
C ASP A 114 9.58 24.21 10.96
N THR A 115 8.72 24.41 9.94
CA THR A 115 8.01 25.68 9.72
C THR A 115 6.63 25.70 10.40
N ILE A 116 5.82 24.66 10.17
CA ILE A 116 4.44 24.59 10.69
C ILE A 116 4.41 24.07 12.15
N GLY A 117 5.42 23.32 12.58
CA GLY A 117 5.51 22.79 13.94
C GLY A 117 4.74 21.49 14.16
N TYR A 118 4.45 20.70 13.12
CA TYR A 118 3.90 19.37 13.31
C TYR A 118 4.89 18.45 14.04
N PRO A 119 4.41 17.50 14.87
CA PRO A 119 5.28 16.55 15.52
C PRO A 119 6.14 15.81 14.50
N SER A 120 7.45 15.73 14.78
CA SER A 120 8.35 15.00 13.90
C SER A 120 8.00 13.51 13.89
N PRO A 121 7.89 12.89 12.71
CA PRO A 121 7.78 11.43 12.60
C PRO A 121 9.12 10.72 12.82
N ILE A 122 10.21 11.46 13.01
CA ILE A 122 11.59 10.97 13.10
C ILE A 122 12.11 11.25 14.51
N LYS A 123 13.03 10.41 15.00
CA LYS A 123 13.69 10.66 16.28
C LYS A 123 14.48 11.97 16.21
N GLU A 124 14.51 12.71 17.33
CA GLU A 124 15.25 13.98 17.43
C GLU A 124 16.76 13.80 17.20
N LYS A 125 17.31 12.66 17.64
CA LYS A 125 18.72 12.33 17.50
C LYS A 125 18.90 11.16 16.54
N ILE A 126 19.53 11.45 15.40
CA ILE A 126 19.92 10.44 14.41
C ILE A 126 21.36 10.03 14.72
N ILE A 127 21.54 8.83 15.27
CA ILE A 127 22.87 8.28 15.61
C ILE A 127 23.31 7.26 14.56
N SER A 128 22.34 6.55 13.98
CA SER A 128 22.56 5.49 13.02
C SER A 128 21.51 5.51 11.90
N ASP A 129 21.73 4.70 10.86
CA ASP A 129 20.76 4.52 9.78
C ASP A 129 19.40 3.98 10.28
N GLU A 130 19.37 3.28 11.42
CA GLU A 130 18.13 2.79 12.04
C GLU A 130 17.27 3.90 12.66
N ASP A 131 17.87 5.07 12.92
CA ASP A 131 17.16 6.23 13.44
C ASP A 131 16.60 7.12 12.32
N ARG A 132 17.04 6.88 11.07
CA ARG A 132 16.56 7.61 9.88
C ARG A 132 15.21 7.06 9.45
N TYR A 133 14.42 7.93 8.84
CA TYR A 133 13.16 7.51 8.23
C TYR A 133 13.44 6.69 6.96
N LYS A 134 12.96 5.45 6.93
CA LYS A 134 13.19 4.53 5.81
C LYS A 134 12.12 4.75 4.73
N VAL A 135 12.58 5.03 3.52
CA VAL A 135 11.74 5.16 2.33
C VAL A 135 12.09 4.03 1.39
N TYR A 136 11.09 3.27 0.96
CA TYR A 136 11.27 2.16 0.01
C TYR A 136 10.58 2.53 -1.29
N ILE A 137 11.35 2.54 -2.39
CA ILE A 137 10.86 2.91 -3.72
C ILE A 137 10.64 1.62 -4.51
N MET A 138 9.43 1.44 -5.02
CA MET A 138 8.99 0.25 -5.74
C MET A 138 7.82 0.56 -6.67
N ASP A 139 7.59 -0.29 -7.66
CA ASP A 139 6.41 -0.21 -8.51
C ASP A 139 5.21 -0.87 -7.81
N ILE A 140 4.24 -0.04 -7.42
CA ILE A 140 2.99 -0.44 -6.77
C ILE A 140 1.84 -0.75 -7.76
N GLY A 141 2.17 -0.87 -9.04
CA GLY A 141 1.29 -1.35 -10.11
C GLY A 141 0.88 -0.26 -11.10
N ASN A 142 0.57 -0.70 -12.33
CA ASN A 142 0.06 0.14 -13.41
C ASN A 142 -1.31 -0.37 -13.87
N GLY A 143 -2.21 0.55 -14.24
CA GLY A 143 -3.53 0.19 -14.81
C GLY A 143 -4.65 -0.03 -13.78
N GLU A 144 -5.57 -0.94 -14.10
CA GLU A 144 -6.75 -1.22 -13.29
C GLU A 144 -6.36 -1.86 -11.95
N GLY A 145 -6.81 -1.25 -10.84
CA GLY A 145 -6.43 -1.68 -9.48
C GLY A 145 -5.12 -1.10 -8.95
N ALA A 146 -4.38 -0.30 -9.74
CA ALA A 146 -3.23 0.46 -9.28
C ALA A 146 -3.62 1.50 -8.22
N MET A 147 -2.67 1.82 -7.34
CA MET A 147 -2.85 2.80 -6.27
C MET A 147 -1.92 3.98 -6.48
N TYR A 148 -2.38 5.18 -6.11
CA TYR A 148 -1.51 6.35 -5.95
C TYR A 148 -0.87 6.42 -4.56
N GLY A 149 -1.41 5.67 -3.60
CA GLY A 149 -0.89 5.62 -2.25
C GLY A 149 -1.87 4.99 -1.29
N VAL A 150 -1.33 4.49 -0.19
CA VAL A 150 -2.09 3.94 0.92
C VAL A 150 -1.34 4.27 2.21
N THR A 151 -2.07 4.63 3.26
CA THR A 151 -1.48 4.96 4.55
C THR A 151 -2.03 4.05 5.62
N PHE A 152 -1.13 3.38 6.34
CA PHE A 152 -1.48 2.52 7.47
C PHE A 152 -1.15 3.18 8.77
N THR A 153 -2.06 3.09 9.73
CA THR A 153 -1.76 3.42 11.12
C THR A 153 -1.24 2.18 11.82
N ALA A 154 0.08 2.06 11.99
CA ALA A 154 0.68 0.95 12.75
C ALA A 154 0.32 1.04 14.24
N SER A 155 0.30 2.25 14.79
CA SER A 155 -0.13 2.55 16.15
C SER A 155 -0.45 4.04 16.27
N ARG A 156 -1.41 4.41 17.12
CA ARG A 156 -1.71 5.81 17.42
C ARG A 156 -0.75 6.27 18.52
N VAL A 157 0.21 7.13 18.18
CA VAL A 157 1.13 7.72 19.16
C VAL A 157 0.39 8.66 20.13
N ASN A 158 -0.75 9.22 19.68
CA ASN A 158 -1.68 9.96 20.52
C ASN A 158 -2.95 9.11 20.76
N VAL A 159 -3.15 8.66 22.00
CA VAL A 159 -4.48 8.25 22.46
C VAL A 159 -5.30 9.53 22.43
N GLN A 160 -6.19 9.68 21.44
CA GLN A 160 -6.95 10.91 21.26
C GLN A 160 -7.70 11.25 22.55
N SER A 161 -7.22 12.24 23.31
CA SER A 161 -8.13 13.06 24.11
C SER A 161 -9.08 13.68 23.10
N VAL A 162 -10.37 13.39 23.25
CA VAL A 162 -11.46 13.87 22.39
C VAL A 162 -11.15 15.26 21.84
N PHE A 163 -10.86 15.37 20.54
CA PHE A 163 -10.67 16.68 19.92
C PHE A 163 -12.04 17.40 19.93
N PRO A 164 -12.15 18.60 20.51
CA PRO A 164 -13.39 19.36 20.44
C PRO A 164 -13.74 19.61 18.97
N ARG A 165 -14.93 19.18 18.55
CA ARG A 165 -15.48 19.54 17.24
C ARG A 165 -16.03 20.95 17.34
N TYR A 166 -15.49 21.84 16.50
CA TYR A 166 -16.07 23.16 16.28
C TYR A 166 -16.94 23.07 15.02
N TYR A 167 -18.20 23.45 15.14
CA TYR A 167 -19.09 23.66 14.01
C TYR A 167 -19.17 25.17 13.78
N SER A 168 -19.03 25.63 12.54
CA SER A 168 -19.41 26.99 12.18
C SER A 168 -20.93 27.08 12.21
N HIS A 169 -21.45 28.05 12.95
CA HIS A 169 -22.87 28.45 12.89
C HIS A 169 -23.14 29.32 11.67
#